data_AF-A0A7X1WQ75-F1
#
_entry.id   AF-A0A7X1WQ75-F1
#
_cell.length_a   1.000
_cell.length_b   1.000
_cell.length_c   1.000
_cell.angle_alpha   90.00
_cell.angle_beta   90.00
_cell.angle_gamma   90.00
#
_symmetry.space_group_name_H-M   'P 1'
#
loop_
_entity.id
_entity.type
_entity.pdbx_description
1 polymer ?
#
loop_
_entity_poly.entity_id
_entity_poly.type
_entity_poly.pdbx_seq_one_letter_code
_entity_poly.pdbx_strand_id
1 'polypeptide(L)'
;MTQAPLSTAEFEAALRAKGAYYHIYHPYQVAMYEGRATREQIQGWVANRFYYQVNIPLKDAAILANCPDREVRREWIQRLLDHDGAPGEDGGIEAW
;
A
#
# COMPACT_ATOMS: atom_id res chain seq x y z
N MET A 1 -7.88 -5.07 35.33
CA MET A 1 -7.66 -6.45 34.83
C MET A 1 -6.88 -6.35 33.54
N THR A 2 -5.70 -6.96 33.45
CA THR A 2 -4.92 -7.03 32.21
C THR A 2 -5.58 -8.05 31.28
N GLN A 3 -5.94 -7.62 30.08
CA GLN A 3 -6.55 -8.49 29.07
C GLN A 3 -5.50 -9.49 28.59
N ALA A 4 -5.87 -10.77 28.50
CA ALA A 4 -4.99 -11.79 27.95
C ALA A 4 -4.67 -11.48 26.48
N PRO A 5 -3.43 -11.71 26.01
CA PRO A 5 -3.09 -11.57 24.60
C PRO A 5 -3.93 -12.52 23.74
N LEU A 6 -4.32 -12.04 22.56
CA LEU A 6 -5.01 -12.86 21.56
C LEU A 6 -4.08 -13.98 21.07
N SER A 7 -4.65 -15.13 20.71
CA SER A 7 -3.93 -16.12 19.91
C SER A 7 -3.61 -15.55 18.51
N THR A 8 -2.66 -16.15 17.80
CA THR A 8 -2.30 -15.72 16.44
C THR A 8 -3.51 -15.65 15.50
N ALA A 9 -4.40 -16.64 15.56
CA ALA A 9 -5.59 -16.70 14.72
C ALA A 9 -6.61 -15.61 15.07
N GLU A 10 -6.84 -15.37 16.37
CA GLU A 10 -7.72 -14.29 16.83
C GLU A 10 -7.15 -12.92 16.50
N PHE A 11 -5.83 -12.75 16.60
CA PHE A 11 -5.16 -11.50 16.24
C PHE A 11 -5.24 -11.22 14.74
N GLU A 12 -4.99 -12.22 13.88
CA GLU A 12 -5.17 -12.09 12.44
C GLU A 12 -6.63 -11.73 12.09
N ALA A 13 -7.60 -12.42 12.69
CA ALA A 13 -9.01 -12.11 12.50
C ALA A 13 -9.34 -10.66 12.89
N ALA A 14 -8.78 -10.19 14.01
CA ALA A 14 -8.94 -8.80 14.46
C ALA A 14 -8.31 -7.79 13.48
N LEU A 15 -7.15 -8.09 12.90
CA LEU A 15 -6.54 -7.26 11.85
C LEU A 15 -7.41 -7.23 10.59
N ARG A 16 -7.87 -8.38 10.11
CA ARG A 16 -8.74 -8.48 8.92
C ARG A 16 -10.08 -7.78 9.12
N ALA A 17 -10.63 -7.79 10.33
CA ALA A 17 -11.85 -7.05 10.66
C ALA A 17 -11.70 -5.53 10.45
N LYS A 18 -10.48 -4.97 10.54
CA LYS A 18 -10.23 -3.56 10.17
C LYS A 18 -10.39 -3.29 8.68
N GLY A 19 -10.44 -4.32 7.84
CA GLY A 19 -10.81 -4.23 6.43
C GLY A 19 -12.17 -3.56 6.21
N ALA A 20 -13.08 -3.60 7.19
CA ALA A 20 -14.35 -2.85 7.14
C ALA A 20 -14.17 -1.32 6.98
N TYR A 21 -12.98 -0.79 7.31
CA TYR A 21 -12.63 0.62 7.16
C TYR A 21 -11.73 0.89 5.95
N TYR A 22 -11.53 -0.09 5.07
CA TYR A 22 -10.67 0.05 3.91
C TYR A 22 -11.29 1.03 2.89
N HIS A 23 -10.44 1.73 2.15
CA HIS A 23 -10.87 2.80 1.25
C HIS A 23 -11.74 2.35 0.06
N ILE A 24 -11.89 1.03 -0.14
CA ILE A 24 -12.79 0.48 -1.16
C ILE A 24 -14.25 0.91 -0.95
N TYR A 25 -14.61 1.17 0.32
CA TYR A 25 -15.94 1.64 0.70
C TYR A 25 -16.08 3.16 0.68
N HIS A 26 -15.02 3.92 0.37
CA HIS A 26 -15.11 5.37 0.30
C HIS A 26 -16.01 5.81 -0.86
N PRO A 27 -16.90 6.82 -0.71
CA PRO A 27 -17.84 7.23 -1.76
C PRO A 27 -17.17 7.56 -3.11
N TYR A 28 -15.96 8.13 -3.06
CA TYR A 28 -15.16 8.42 -4.27
C TYR A 28 -14.75 7.14 -5.01
N GLN A 29 -14.30 6.11 -4.29
CA GLN A 29 -13.89 4.83 -4.89
C GLN A 29 -15.10 4.09 -5.47
N VAL A 30 -16.23 4.10 -4.75
CA VAL A 30 -17.50 3.54 -5.23
C VAL A 30 -17.98 4.26 -6.50
N ALA A 31 -17.94 5.59 -6.53
CA ALA A 31 -18.33 6.36 -7.70
C ALA A 31 -17.45 6.07 -8.93
N MET A 32 -16.13 5.89 -8.75
CA MET A 32 -15.26 5.46 -9.85
C MET A 32 -15.60 4.04 -10.33
N TYR A 33 -15.76 3.09 -9.40
CA TYR A 33 -16.06 1.69 -9.73
C TYR A 33 -17.39 1.53 -10.48
N GLU A 34 -18.42 2.28 -10.07
CA GLU A 34 -19.74 2.27 -10.70
C GLU A 34 -19.82 3.10 -11.99
N GLY A 35 -18.71 3.71 -12.44
CA GLY A 35 -18.68 4.53 -13.65
C GLY A 35 -19.41 5.87 -13.52
N ARG A 36 -19.63 6.36 -12.29
CA ARG A 36 -20.30 7.63 -11.99
C ARG A 36 -19.35 8.82 -11.86
N ALA A 37 -18.04 8.59 -11.78
CA ALA A 37 -17.05 9.65 -11.74
C ALA A 37 -16.87 10.32 -13.12
N THR A 38 -16.73 11.65 -13.14
CA THR A 38 -16.41 12.37 -14.38
C THR A 38 -14.96 12.13 -14.80
N ARG A 39 -14.62 12.49 -16.04
CA ARG A 39 -13.25 12.40 -16.55
C ARG A 39 -12.28 13.21 -15.69
N GLU A 40 -12.66 14.44 -15.32
CA GLU A 40 -11.84 15.36 -14.52
C GLU A 40 -11.59 14.78 -13.12
N GLN A 41 -12.59 14.12 -12.53
CA GLN A 41 -12.44 13.44 -11.25
C GLN A 41 -11.43 12.30 -11.37
N ILE A 42 -11.57 11.41 -12.37
CA ILE A 42 -10.63 10.31 -12.59
C ILE A 42 -9.20 10.83 -12.81
N GLN A 43 -9.02 11.87 -13.63
CA GLN A 43 -7.71 12.51 -13.84
C GLN A 43 -7.12 13.06 -12.54
N GLY A 44 -7.94 13.73 -11.73
CA GLY A 44 -7.53 14.21 -10.41
C GLY A 44 -7.11 13.07 -9.49
N TRP A 45 -7.85 11.96 -9.48
CA TRP A 45 -7.49 10.77 -8.70
C TRP A 45 -6.16 10.17 -9.15
N VAL A 46 -5.96 9.98 -10.47
CA VAL A 46 -4.69 9.42 -11.00
C VAL A 46 -3.52 10.32 -10.62
N ALA A 47 -3.61 11.63 -10.86
CA ALA A 47 -2.53 12.57 -10.53
C ALA A 47 -2.17 12.59 -9.04
N ASN A 48 -3.17 12.52 -8.15
CA ASN A 48 -2.92 12.47 -6.71
C ASN A 48 -2.44 11.09 -6.26
N ARG A 49 -2.89 10.02 -6.91
CA ARG A 49 -2.47 8.66 -6.57
C ARG A 49 -1.04 8.40 -7.05
N PHE A 50 -0.60 8.98 -8.16
CA PHE A 50 0.81 8.99 -8.58
C PHE A 50 1.73 9.48 -7.45
N TYR A 51 1.36 10.56 -6.77
CA TYR A 51 2.11 11.05 -5.61
C TYR A 51 2.21 10.02 -4.47
N TYR A 52 1.13 9.27 -4.21
CA TYR A 52 1.20 8.17 -3.25
C TYR A 52 2.16 7.07 -3.74
N GLN A 53 2.10 6.69 -5.02
CA GLN A 53 2.94 5.64 -5.59
C GLN A 53 4.43 5.94 -5.52
N VAL A 54 4.85 7.16 -5.89
CA VAL A 54 6.27 7.58 -5.80
C VAL A 54 6.81 7.63 -4.37
N ASN A 55 5.93 7.72 -3.37
CA ASN A 55 6.32 7.71 -1.95
C ASN A 55 6.38 6.31 -1.33
N ILE A 56 5.79 5.28 -1.96
CA ILE A 56 5.88 3.89 -1.47
C ILE A 56 7.35 3.43 -1.31
N PRO A 57 8.23 3.53 -2.33
CA PRO A 57 9.61 3.08 -2.20
C PRO A 57 10.39 3.91 -1.17
N LEU A 58 10.11 5.21 -1.03
CA LEU A 58 10.71 6.05 0.02
C LEU A 58 10.32 5.58 1.43
N LYS A 59 9.04 5.27 1.63
CA LYS A 59 8.53 4.68 2.88
C LYS A 59 9.17 3.32 3.15
N ASP A 60 9.29 2.46 2.13
CA ASP A 60 9.88 1.13 2.30
C ASP A 60 11.40 1.20 2.57
N ALA A 61 12.11 2.17 1.98
CA ALA A 61 13.51 2.44 2.32
C ALA A 61 13.67 2.87 3.79
N ALA A 62 12.75 3.65 4.33
CA ALA A 62 12.76 4.03 5.75
C ALA A 62 12.53 2.83 6.68
N ILE A 63 11.72 1.84 6.27
CA ILE A 63 11.56 0.57 7.01
C ILE A 63 12.87 -0.22 6.98
N LEU A 64 13.48 -0.35 5.79
CA LEU A 64 14.77 -1.02 5.60
C LEU A 64 15.88 -0.41 6.48
N ALA A 65 15.98 0.92 6.52
CA ALA A 65 16.97 1.63 7.32
C ALA A 65 16.81 1.38 8.83
N ASN A 66 15.59 1.13 9.30
CA ASN A 66 15.28 0.86 10.71
C ASN A 66 15.24 -0.64 11.06
N CYS A 67 15.47 -1.55 10.10
CA CYS A 67 15.38 -2.99 10.32
C CYS A 67 16.76 -3.61 10.61
N PRO A 68 17.04 -4.09 11.84
CA PRO A 68 18.34 -4.67 12.16
C PRO A 68 18.54 -6.07 11.54
N ASP A 69 17.47 -6.80 11.24
CA ASP A 69 17.52 -8.16 10.70
C ASP A 69 17.84 -8.19 9.19
N ARG A 70 18.94 -8.84 8.83
CA ARG A 70 19.42 -8.94 7.45
C ARG A 70 18.50 -9.76 6.55
N GLU A 71 17.92 -10.84 7.04
CA GLU A 71 17.10 -11.71 6.19
C GLU A 71 15.75 -11.04 5.90
N VAL A 72 15.18 -10.32 6.87
CA VAL A 72 14.00 -9.47 6.65
C VAL A 72 14.29 -8.38 5.62
N ARG A 73 15.45 -7.70 5.69
CA ARG A 73 15.82 -6.67 4.70
C ARG A 73 15.94 -7.24 3.27
N ARG A 74 16.43 -8.48 3.13
CA ARG A 74 16.55 -9.16 1.83
C ARG A 74 15.20 -9.48 1.20
N GLU A 75 14.20 -9.83 1.99
CA GLU A 75 12.84 -10.00 1.48
C GLU A 75 12.19 -8.64 1.17
N TRP A 76 12.42 -7.64 2.02
CA TRP A 76 11.76 -6.33 1.89
C TRP A 76 12.24 -5.52 0.69
N ILE A 77 13.50 -5.69 0.25
CA ILE A 77 14.06 -4.96 -0.90
C ILE A 77 13.28 -5.19 -2.20
N GLN A 78 12.62 -6.34 -2.34
CA GLN A 78 11.78 -6.63 -3.51
C GLN A 78 10.71 -5.57 -3.71
N ARG A 79 10.16 -5.00 -2.63
CA ARG A 79 9.13 -3.94 -2.71
C ARG A 79 9.64 -2.67 -3.38
N LEU A 80 10.92 -2.33 -3.20
CA LEU A 80 11.54 -1.19 -3.88
C LEU A 80 11.69 -1.51 -5.36
N LEU A 81 12.24 -2.69 -5.70
CA LEU A 81 12.41 -3.11 -7.09
C LEU A 81 11.08 -3.17 -7.85
N ASP A 82 10.02 -3.64 -7.19
CA ASP A 82 8.67 -3.69 -7.78
C ASP A 82 8.13 -2.28 -8.12
N HIS A 83 8.54 -1.23 -7.39
CA HIS A 83 8.06 0.14 -7.60
C HIS A 83 8.99 0.98 -8.49
N ASP A 84 10.30 0.93 -8.22
CA ASP A 84 11.32 1.74 -8.89
C ASP A 84 11.85 1.08 -10.18
N GLY A 85 11.70 -0.24 -10.30
CA GLY A 85 12.33 -1.04 -11.35
C GLY A 85 13.76 -1.45 -10.98
N ALA A 86 14.26 -2.45 -11.71
CA ALA A 86 15.68 -2.82 -11.68
C ALA A 86 16.44 -2.08 -12.81
N PRO A 87 17.79 -2.05 -12.79
CA PRO A 87 18.54 -1.44 -13.88
C PRO A 87 18.16 -2.04 -15.25
N GLY A 88 17.57 -1.22 -16.12
CA GLY A 88 17.11 -1.62 -17.44
C GLY A 88 15.66 -2.14 -17.49
N GLU A 89 14.92 -2.07 -16.39
CA GLU A 89 13.51 -2.45 -16.29
C GLU A 89 12.68 -1.27 -15.76
N ASP A 90 11.45 -1.14 -16.24
CA ASP A 90 10.49 -0.17 -15.69
C ASP A 90 9.91 -0.70 -14.37
N GLY A 91 9.67 0.20 -13.42
CA GLY A 91 9.01 -0.10 -12.16
C GLY A 91 7.49 0.08 -12.19
N GLY A 92 6.81 -0.36 -11.13
CA GLY A 92 5.37 -0.19 -10.98
C GLY A 92 4.89 1.26 -10.92
N ILE A 93 5.78 2.25 -10.71
CA ILE A 93 5.46 3.67 -10.83
C ILE A 93 5.09 4.06 -12.27
N GLU A 94 5.73 3.47 -13.28
CA GLU A 94 5.49 3.79 -14.70
C GLU A 94 4.11 3.32 -15.21
N ALA A 95 3.38 2.54 -14.40
CA ALA A 95 2.01 2.12 -14.70
C ALA A 95 0.94 3.19 -14.32
N TRP A 96 1.34 4.35 -13.82
CA TRP A 96 0.46 5.41 -13.30
C TRP A 96 0.58 6.71 -14.09
#